data_AF-A0A5A7PIL7-F1
#
_entry.id   AF-A0A5A7PIL7-F1
#
_cell.length_a   1.000
_cell.length_b   1.000
_cell.length_c   1.000
_cell.angle_alpha   90.00
_cell.angle_beta   90.00
_cell.angle_gamma   90.00
#
_symmetry.space_group_name_H-M   'P 1'
#
loop_
_entity.id
_entity.type
_entity.pdbx_description
1 polymer ?
#
loop_
_entity_poly.entity_id
_entity_poly.type
_entity_poly.pdbx_seq_one_letter_code
_entity_poly.pdbx_strand_id
1 'polypeptide(L)'
;INHDMRAILVDWLVEVSDEYRMAPDTLHLTINLIDRFLSHNLIEKQKLQLVGVTCMLIASKYEEIYAPSVEEFCFITDNTYTKDEVCHSLVVKMESRVLNCLSFHLSVPTTKKFLSRSSWVVSANIPYYLLCFEKFHSYVHRRFIHAAQVSYEAPLAELEFLANYLAELTLQEYSFLKFLPSQIAASAVFLARWTLDQSNHPWNSTLEHYTRYKTTELKNAVSELQELQLNTRGCLLKAIREKYKQPKFKCVSTLCSSRQVQSLF
;
A
#
# COMPACT_ATOMS: atom_id res chain seq x y z
N ILE A 1 1.25 -22.39 -6.69
CA ILE A 1 0.42 -21.17 -6.58
C ILE A 1 0.73 -20.31 -7.79
N ASN A 2 -0.28 -19.81 -8.53
CA ASN A 2 -0.06 -18.89 -9.66
C ASN A 2 -0.39 -17.43 -9.25
N HIS A 3 -0.15 -16.48 -10.15
CA HIS A 3 -0.39 -15.06 -9.88
C HIS A 3 -1.88 -14.75 -9.64
N ASP A 4 -2.80 -15.43 -10.34
CA ASP A 4 -4.25 -15.25 -10.14
C ASP A 4 -4.70 -15.62 -8.72
N MET A 5 -4.22 -16.77 -8.21
CA MET A 5 -4.54 -17.21 -6.85
C MET A 5 -4.02 -16.24 -5.79
N ARG A 6 -2.84 -15.64 -6.02
CA ARG A 6 -2.31 -14.57 -5.17
C ARG A 6 -3.20 -13.33 -5.24
N ALA A 7 -3.60 -12.91 -6.43
CA ALA A 7 -4.47 -11.74 -6.61
C ALA A 7 -5.84 -11.93 -5.91
N ILE A 8 -6.43 -13.12 -5.99
CA ILE A 8 -7.67 -13.49 -5.28
C ILE A 8 -7.46 -13.41 -3.75
N LEU A 9 -6.34 -13.95 -3.25
CA LEU A 9 -6.03 -13.85 -1.82
C LEU A 9 -5.88 -12.39 -1.38
N VAL A 10 -5.15 -11.58 -2.14
CA VAL A 10 -4.94 -10.16 -1.83
C VAL A 10 -6.25 -9.38 -1.86
N ASP A 11 -7.11 -9.61 -2.85
CA ASP A 11 -8.43 -8.97 -2.94
C ASP A 11 -9.27 -9.26 -1.69
N TRP A 12 -9.32 -10.52 -1.26
CA TRP A 12 -9.99 -10.91 -0.01
C TRP A 12 -9.35 -10.28 1.24
N LEU A 13 -8.01 -10.25 1.34
CA LEU A 13 -7.31 -9.62 2.46
C LEU A 13 -7.57 -8.10 2.54
N VAL A 14 -7.82 -7.44 1.40
CA VAL A 14 -8.23 -6.03 1.39
C VAL A 14 -9.59 -5.86 2.08
N GLU A 15 -10.56 -6.74 1.79
CA GLU A 15 -11.88 -6.74 2.44
C GLU A 15 -11.74 -6.96 3.95
N VAL A 16 -10.95 -7.96 4.35
CA VAL A 16 -10.66 -8.24 5.77
C VAL A 16 -10.04 -7.02 6.46
N SER A 17 -9.11 -6.34 5.80
CA SER A 17 -8.47 -5.14 6.35
C SER A 17 -9.44 -3.98 6.55
N ASP A 18 -10.43 -3.80 5.66
CA ASP A 18 -11.43 -2.72 5.77
C ASP A 18 -12.47 -3.05 6.86
N GLU A 19 -12.89 -4.31 6.97
CA GLU A 19 -13.84 -4.78 8.00
C GLU A 19 -13.28 -4.57 9.41
N TYR A 20 -12.03 -4.97 9.65
CA TYR A 20 -11.35 -4.80 10.93
C TYR A 20 -10.73 -3.41 11.12
N ARG A 21 -10.91 -2.50 10.15
CA ARG A 21 -10.38 -1.13 10.15
C ARG A 21 -8.86 -1.08 10.43
N MET A 22 -8.13 -2.03 9.87
CA MET A 22 -6.68 -2.12 10.03
C MET A 22 -5.97 -0.94 9.34
N ALA A 23 -4.80 -0.57 9.85
CA ALA A 23 -3.95 0.42 9.24
C ALA A 23 -3.48 -0.05 7.84
N PRO A 24 -3.33 0.87 6.86
CA PRO A 24 -2.78 0.51 5.55
C PRO A 24 -1.37 -0.10 5.62
N ASP A 25 -0.58 0.28 6.64
CA ASP A 25 0.75 -0.27 6.93
C ASP A 25 0.67 -1.79 7.19
N THR A 26 -0.34 -2.24 7.94
CA THR A 26 -0.61 -3.65 8.25
C THR A 26 -0.87 -4.46 6.98
N LEU A 27 -1.71 -3.94 6.07
CA LEU A 27 -1.98 -4.61 4.78
C LEU A 27 -0.72 -4.71 3.91
N HIS A 28 0.05 -3.62 3.80
CA HIS A 28 1.29 -3.63 3.01
C HIS A 28 2.33 -4.60 3.57
N LEU A 29 2.48 -4.65 4.89
CA LEU A 29 3.36 -5.60 5.56
C LEU A 29 2.86 -7.04 5.33
N THR A 30 1.56 -7.30 5.49
CA THR A 30 0.94 -8.60 5.24
C THR A 30 1.35 -9.15 3.87
N ILE A 31 1.17 -8.35 2.82
CA ILE A 31 1.45 -8.78 1.44
C ILE A 31 2.95 -8.99 1.22
N ASN A 32 3.80 -8.13 1.81
CA ASN A 32 5.25 -8.35 1.79
C ASN A 32 5.65 -9.68 2.45
N LEU A 33 5.05 -10.02 3.59
CA LEU A 33 5.31 -11.28 4.28
C LEU A 33 4.87 -12.48 3.45
N ILE A 34 3.69 -12.41 2.82
CA ILE A 34 3.17 -13.46 1.92
C ILE A 34 4.16 -13.69 0.77
N ASP A 35 4.57 -12.63 0.07
CA ASP A 35 5.45 -12.74 -1.10
C ASP A 35 6.82 -13.32 -0.75
N ARG A 36 7.44 -12.85 0.35
CA ARG A 36 8.72 -13.38 0.83
C ARG A 36 8.62 -14.80 1.36
N PHE A 37 7.49 -15.17 1.94
CA PHE A 37 7.29 -16.54 2.40
C PHE A 37 7.13 -17.50 1.22
N LEU A 38 6.31 -17.13 0.23
CA LEU A 38 6.07 -17.93 -0.97
C LEU A 38 7.28 -17.99 -1.91
N SER A 39 8.21 -17.03 -1.85
CA SER A 39 9.46 -17.11 -2.62
C SER A 39 10.41 -18.22 -2.15
N HIS A 40 10.25 -18.70 -0.92
CA HIS A 40 11.08 -19.76 -0.33
C HIS A 40 10.31 -21.05 -0.01
N ASN A 41 8.98 -21.05 -0.07
CA ASN A 41 8.15 -22.18 0.33
C ASN A 41 7.14 -22.58 -0.74
N LEU A 42 7.12 -23.87 -1.07
CA LEU A 42 6.03 -24.47 -1.83
C LEU A 42 4.85 -24.76 -0.88
N ILE A 43 3.70 -24.19 -1.19
CA ILE A 43 2.46 -24.33 -0.43
C ILE A 43 1.36 -24.88 -1.33
N GLU A 44 0.61 -25.84 -0.80
CA GLU A 44 -0.60 -26.38 -1.45
C GLU A 44 -1.70 -25.32 -1.53
N LYS A 45 -2.51 -25.36 -2.59
CA LYS A 45 -3.62 -24.40 -2.82
C LYS A 45 -4.52 -24.23 -1.59
N GLN A 46 -4.86 -25.33 -0.93
CA GLN A 46 -5.76 -25.38 0.22
C GLN A 46 -5.22 -24.63 1.44
N LYS A 47 -3.89 -24.45 1.52
CA LYS A 47 -3.20 -23.79 2.64
C LYS A 47 -2.87 -22.32 2.33
N LEU A 48 -3.21 -21.82 1.14
CA LEU A 48 -2.88 -20.44 0.75
C LEU A 48 -3.62 -19.42 1.61
N GLN A 49 -4.91 -19.65 1.90
CA GLN A 49 -5.69 -18.78 2.79
C GLN A 49 -5.10 -18.78 4.21
N LEU A 50 -4.70 -19.95 4.72
CA LEU A 50 -4.02 -20.08 6.03
C LEU A 50 -2.76 -19.23 6.10
N VAL A 51 -1.93 -19.24 5.04
CA VAL A 51 -0.73 -18.38 4.95
C VAL A 51 -1.15 -16.91 4.99
N GLY A 52 -2.17 -16.51 4.23
CA GLY A 52 -2.67 -15.14 4.19
C GLY A 52 -3.09 -14.61 5.55
N VAL A 53 -3.96 -15.33 6.26
CA VAL A 53 -4.42 -14.91 7.60
C VAL A 53 -3.30 -14.93 8.63
N THR A 54 -2.36 -15.88 8.52
CA THR A 54 -1.21 -15.94 9.42
C THR A 54 -0.28 -14.75 9.21
N CYS A 55 0.02 -14.40 7.95
CA CYS A 55 0.81 -13.21 7.64
C CYS A 55 0.12 -11.92 8.09
N MET A 56 -1.22 -11.85 8.00
CA MET A 56 -1.98 -10.72 8.50
C MET A 56 -1.93 -10.62 10.02
N LEU A 57 -2.10 -11.73 10.74
CA LEU A 57 -1.93 -11.80 12.19
C LEU A 57 -0.55 -11.29 12.63
N ILE A 58 0.53 -11.74 11.97
CA ILE A 58 1.90 -11.29 12.26
C ILE A 58 2.02 -9.78 12.03
N ALA A 59 1.50 -9.28 10.90
CA ALA A 59 1.55 -7.86 10.58
C ALA A 59 0.73 -7.02 11.58
N SER A 60 -0.45 -7.50 11.99
CA SER A 60 -1.28 -6.83 12.99
C SER A 60 -0.58 -6.75 14.35
N LYS A 61 0.06 -7.84 14.81
CA LYS A 61 0.88 -7.82 16.03
C LYS A 61 2.05 -6.84 15.96
N TYR A 62 2.52 -6.51 14.75
CA TYR A 62 3.67 -5.65 14.53
C TYR A 62 3.31 -4.16 14.38
N GLU A 63 2.23 -3.83 13.65
CA GLU A 63 1.86 -2.44 13.33
C GLU A 63 0.68 -1.92 14.16
N GLU A 64 -0.25 -2.76 14.61
CA GLU A 64 -1.47 -2.31 15.30
C GLU A 64 -1.23 -2.09 16.80
N ILE A 65 -1.89 -1.08 17.35
CA ILE A 65 -1.93 -0.86 18.81
C ILE A 65 -2.72 -1.99 19.49
N TYR A 66 -3.83 -2.38 18.85
CA TYR A 66 -4.73 -3.44 19.32
C TYR A 66 -4.86 -4.48 18.21
N ALA A 67 -3.98 -5.47 18.23
CA ALA A 67 -4.01 -6.56 17.26
C ALA A 67 -5.21 -7.51 17.52
N PRO A 68 -5.93 -7.94 16.47
CA PRO A 68 -6.97 -8.95 16.58
C PRO A 68 -6.44 -10.27 17.15
N SER A 69 -7.29 -11.01 17.84
CA SER A 69 -6.92 -12.31 18.40
C SER A 69 -6.84 -13.41 17.33
N VAL A 70 -6.22 -14.54 17.66
CA VAL A 70 -6.14 -15.68 16.72
C VAL A 70 -7.54 -16.23 16.42
N GLU A 71 -8.43 -16.22 17.41
CA GLU A 71 -9.82 -16.65 17.26
C GLU A 71 -10.58 -15.79 16.26
N GLU A 72 -10.36 -14.46 16.27
CA GLU A 72 -10.96 -13.56 15.29
C GLU A 72 -10.50 -13.91 13.87
N PHE A 73 -9.20 -14.14 13.65
CA PHE A 73 -8.71 -14.56 12.34
C PHE A 73 -9.23 -15.93 11.90
N CYS A 74 -9.47 -16.86 12.84
CA CYS A 74 -10.09 -18.14 12.53
C CYS A 74 -11.55 -17.98 12.11
N PHE A 75 -12.30 -17.12 12.80
CA PHE A 75 -13.69 -16.82 12.46
C PHE A 75 -13.83 -16.25 11.04
N ILE A 76 -12.93 -15.35 10.62
CA ILE A 76 -12.92 -14.75 9.27
C ILE A 76 -12.73 -15.80 8.16
N THR A 77 -12.13 -16.94 8.46
CA THR A 77 -11.97 -18.04 7.48
C THR A 77 -13.22 -18.90 7.31
N ASP A 78 -14.36 -18.49 7.85
CA ASP A 78 -15.66 -19.20 7.76
C ASP A 78 -15.56 -20.69 8.14
N ASN A 79 -14.79 -20.98 9.20
CA ASN A 79 -14.53 -22.34 9.67
C ASN A 79 -14.02 -23.31 8.59
N THR A 80 -13.36 -22.80 7.55
CA THR A 80 -12.73 -23.61 6.48
C THR A 80 -11.85 -24.71 7.07
N TYR A 81 -11.24 -24.44 8.22
CA TYR A 81 -10.58 -25.43 9.06
C TYR A 81 -11.58 -25.86 10.14
N THR A 82 -12.10 -27.09 10.00
CA THR A 82 -13.36 -27.60 10.57
C THR A 82 -13.52 -27.64 12.09
N LYS A 83 -12.59 -27.05 12.87
CA LYS A 83 -12.72 -26.78 14.32
C LYS A 83 -11.85 -25.57 14.69
N ASP A 84 -12.36 -24.68 15.56
CA ASP A 84 -11.62 -23.51 16.06
C ASP A 84 -10.25 -23.89 16.64
N GLU A 85 -10.18 -24.96 17.43
CA GLU A 85 -8.91 -25.46 17.99
C GLU A 85 -7.91 -25.91 16.91
N VAL A 86 -8.42 -26.50 15.82
CA VAL A 86 -7.60 -26.96 14.69
C VAL A 86 -7.12 -25.76 13.90
N CYS A 87 -7.99 -24.79 13.61
CA CYS A 87 -7.62 -23.53 12.98
C CYS A 87 -6.54 -22.81 13.80
N HIS A 88 -6.78 -22.62 15.10
CA HIS A 88 -5.85 -21.98 16.01
C HIS A 88 -4.48 -22.70 16.00
N SER A 89 -4.48 -24.02 16.13
CA SER A 89 -3.24 -24.82 16.07
C SER A 89 -2.51 -24.67 14.73
N LEU A 90 -3.25 -24.64 13.61
CA LEU A 90 -2.68 -24.46 12.28
C LEU A 90 -2.08 -23.06 12.08
N VAL A 91 -2.78 -22.01 12.54
CA VAL A 91 -2.30 -20.62 12.47
C VAL A 91 -1.03 -20.46 13.30
N VAL A 92 -1.00 -20.95 14.54
CA VAL A 92 0.19 -20.85 15.40
C VAL A 92 1.39 -21.62 14.82
N LYS A 93 1.15 -22.81 14.26
CA LYS A 93 2.21 -23.57 13.57
C LYS A 93 2.72 -22.84 12.32
N MET A 94 1.80 -22.25 11.54
CA MET A 94 2.16 -21.47 10.36
C MET A 94 2.90 -20.20 10.76
N GLU A 95 2.52 -19.54 11.86
CA GLU A 95 3.17 -18.33 12.36
C GLU A 95 4.65 -18.61 12.66
N SER A 96 4.90 -19.67 13.44
CA SER A 96 6.27 -20.12 13.71
C SER A 96 7.04 -20.42 12.42
N ARG A 97 6.41 -21.09 11.45
CA ARG A 97 7.04 -21.41 10.16
C ARG A 97 7.36 -20.15 9.35
N VAL A 98 6.46 -19.17 9.28
CA VAL A 98 6.66 -17.90 8.57
C VAL A 98 7.78 -17.10 9.22
N LEU A 99 7.74 -16.94 10.55
CA LEU A 99 8.75 -16.17 11.29
C LEU A 99 10.15 -16.79 11.16
N ASN A 100 10.27 -18.12 11.27
CA ASN A 100 11.53 -18.83 11.10
C ASN A 100 12.05 -18.70 9.66
N CYS A 101 11.19 -18.85 8.65
CA CYS A 101 11.58 -18.68 7.25
C CYS A 101 12.11 -17.27 6.96
N LEU A 102 11.53 -16.26 7.58
CA LEU A 102 11.94 -14.86 7.41
C LEU A 102 13.06 -14.44 8.38
N SER A 103 13.53 -15.37 9.22
CA SER A 103 14.50 -15.11 10.29
C SER A 103 14.10 -13.89 11.14
N PHE A 104 12.80 -13.72 11.41
CA PHE A 104 12.22 -12.59 12.17
C PHE A 104 12.51 -11.18 11.58
N HIS A 105 12.92 -11.08 10.32
CA HIS A 105 13.12 -9.80 9.65
C HIS A 105 11.78 -9.23 9.17
N LEU A 106 11.03 -8.59 10.07
CA LEU A 106 9.72 -7.97 9.81
C LEU A 106 9.80 -6.48 9.47
N SER A 107 10.87 -5.79 9.91
CA SER A 107 11.09 -4.36 9.64
C SER A 107 11.51 -4.12 8.19
N VAL A 108 10.54 -4.04 7.29
CA VAL A 108 10.76 -3.84 5.86
C VAL A 108 10.23 -2.49 5.37
N PRO A 109 10.89 -1.88 4.38
CA PRO A 109 10.35 -0.68 3.75
C PRO A 109 9.14 -1.04 2.87
N THR A 110 7.98 -0.45 3.15
CA THR A 110 6.77 -0.63 2.34
C THR A 110 6.44 0.62 1.53
N THR A 111 5.65 0.44 0.46
CA THR A 111 5.17 1.56 -0.38
C THR A 111 4.44 2.58 0.49
N LYS A 112 3.66 2.12 1.48
CA LYS A 112 2.96 2.99 2.43
C LYS A 112 3.89 3.87 3.25
N LYS A 113 4.99 3.34 3.80
CA LYS A 113 5.97 4.15 4.55
C LYS A 113 6.59 5.25 3.66
N PHE A 114 6.91 4.93 2.41
CA PHE A 114 7.42 5.91 1.44
C PHE A 114 6.37 6.93 0.98
N LEU A 115 5.11 6.51 0.82
CA LEU A 115 4.01 7.42 0.50
C LEU A 115 3.78 8.43 1.60
N SER A 116 3.74 7.97 2.86
CA SER A 116 3.64 8.86 4.01
C SER A 116 4.77 9.89 3.96
N ARG A 117 6.03 9.47 3.74
CA ARG A 117 7.17 10.40 3.56
C ARG A 117 6.99 11.38 2.40
N SER A 118 6.51 10.91 1.25
CA SER A 118 6.40 11.71 0.02
C SER A 118 5.25 12.72 0.09
N SER A 119 4.15 12.39 0.78
CA SER A 119 3.06 13.34 1.03
C SER A 119 3.55 14.56 1.84
N TRP A 120 4.43 14.34 2.83
CA TRP A 120 5.04 15.44 3.57
C TRP A 120 5.91 16.34 2.69
N VAL A 121 6.66 15.77 1.73
CA VAL A 121 7.45 16.55 0.78
C VAL A 121 6.55 17.40 -0.13
N VAL A 122 5.42 16.86 -0.56
CA VAL A 122 4.44 17.61 -1.37
C VAL A 122 3.81 18.75 -0.58
N SER A 123 3.57 18.53 0.72
CA SER A 123 2.99 19.52 1.63
C SER A 123 3.99 20.62 2.04
N ALA A 124 5.29 20.31 2.03
CA ALA A 124 6.36 21.18 2.47
C ALA A 124 7.07 21.87 1.30
N ASN A 125 6.41 22.85 0.66
CA ASN A 125 7.10 23.89 -0.11
C ASN A 125 7.73 24.93 0.86
N ILE A 126 8.58 24.49 1.79
CA ILE A 126 9.32 25.37 2.70
C ILE A 126 10.77 25.50 2.19
N PRO A 127 11.33 26.72 2.10
CA PRO A 127 12.72 26.93 1.72
C PRO A 127 13.71 26.16 2.59
N TYR A 128 14.77 25.66 1.94
CA TYR A 128 15.81 24.74 2.42
C TYR A 128 16.42 24.99 3.82
N TYR A 129 16.28 26.20 4.38
CA TYR A 129 16.95 26.61 5.62
C TYR A 129 16.24 26.16 6.90
N LEU A 130 14.97 25.75 6.83
CA LEU A 130 14.16 25.36 8.00
C LEU A 130 14.16 23.85 8.30
N LEU A 131 14.77 23.03 7.45
CA LEU A 131 14.76 21.56 7.56
C LEU A 131 15.95 20.98 8.34
N CYS A 132 16.92 21.81 8.73
CA CYS A 132 18.04 21.39 9.58
C CYS A 132 17.63 21.34 11.06
N PHE A 133 16.77 20.39 11.45
CA PHE A 133 16.76 19.87 12.83
C PHE A 133 16.18 18.45 12.84
N GLU A 134 17.05 17.49 12.56
CA GLU A 134 16.78 16.08 12.82
C GLU A 134 16.82 15.76 14.32
N LYS A 135 16.08 14.71 14.67
CA LYS A 135 15.95 14.01 15.96
C LYS A 135 14.95 14.62 16.94
N PHE A 136 13.71 14.15 16.87
CA PHE A 136 13.14 13.33 17.94
C PHE A 136 11.87 12.62 17.44
N HIS A 137 11.88 11.29 17.48
CA HIS A 137 10.72 10.44 17.29
C HIS A 137 9.59 10.86 18.25
N SER A 138 8.35 10.83 17.74
CA SER A 138 7.06 10.79 18.44
C SER A 138 6.28 12.08 18.80
N TYR A 139 6.79 13.30 18.69
CA TYR A 139 5.99 14.51 19.06
C TYR A 139 5.89 15.64 18.02
N VAL A 140 6.48 15.46 16.83
CA VAL A 140 6.53 16.51 15.79
C VAL A 140 5.28 16.50 14.88
N HIS A 141 4.41 15.49 15.01
CA HIS A 141 3.37 15.22 14.02
C HIS A 141 2.25 16.28 13.93
N ARG A 142 2.02 17.10 14.97
CA ARG A 142 0.91 18.09 14.97
C ARG A 142 1.28 19.52 14.60
N ARG A 143 2.55 19.93 14.63
CA ARG A 143 2.92 21.36 14.41
C ARG A 143 3.23 21.70 12.94
N PHE A 144 3.49 20.70 12.09
CA PHE A 144 3.75 20.91 10.66
C PHE A 144 2.49 21.01 9.80
N ILE A 145 1.35 20.53 10.29
CA ILE A 145 0.06 20.54 9.58
C ILE A 145 -0.41 21.98 9.29
N HIS A 146 -0.08 22.94 10.15
CA HIS A 146 -0.56 24.32 10.00
C HIS A 146 0.24 25.17 9.00
N ALA A 147 1.45 24.74 8.62
CA ALA A 147 2.32 25.48 7.70
C ALA A 147 2.08 25.12 6.21
N ALA A 148 1.34 24.05 5.94
CA ALA A 148 1.17 23.46 4.60
C ALA A 148 0.02 24.07 3.76
N GLN A 149 -0.70 25.08 4.26
CA GLN A 149 -1.93 25.59 3.64
C GLN A 149 -1.76 26.71 2.59
N VAL A 150 -0.54 27.14 2.25
CA VAL A 150 -0.40 28.41 1.50
C VAL A 150 -0.35 28.27 -0.03
N SER A 151 -0.18 27.07 -0.62
CA SER A 151 0.09 27.02 -2.08
C SER A 151 -0.41 25.79 -2.87
N TYR A 152 -1.41 25.04 -2.39
CA TYR A 152 -2.05 24.00 -3.20
C TYR A 152 -3.57 24.13 -3.10
N GLU A 153 -4.23 24.43 -4.22
CA GLU A 153 -5.68 24.64 -4.27
C GLU A 153 -6.47 23.32 -4.25
N ALA A 154 -5.85 22.18 -4.59
CA ALA A 154 -6.50 20.88 -4.47
C ALA A 154 -6.43 20.38 -3.00
N PRO A 155 -7.50 19.75 -2.48
CA PRO A 155 -7.49 19.25 -1.11
C PRO A 155 -6.39 18.21 -0.91
N LEU A 156 -5.41 18.48 -0.03
CA LEU A 156 -4.31 17.56 0.32
C LEU A 156 -4.81 16.12 0.59
N ALA A 157 -5.96 15.99 1.25
CA ALA A 157 -6.60 14.71 1.51
C ALA A 157 -6.94 13.90 0.25
N GLU A 158 -7.37 14.55 -0.85
CA GLU A 158 -7.66 13.85 -2.13
C GLU A 158 -6.40 13.29 -2.75
N LEU A 159 -5.32 14.08 -2.73
CA LEU A 159 -4.03 13.63 -3.22
C LEU A 159 -3.53 12.42 -2.42
N GLU A 160 -3.63 12.48 -1.10
CA GLU A 160 -3.23 11.38 -0.22
C GLU A 160 -4.07 10.13 -0.48
N PHE A 161 -5.40 10.25 -0.50
CA PHE A 161 -6.27 9.10 -0.76
C PHE A 161 -6.04 8.50 -2.14
N LEU A 162 -5.86 9.34 -3.17
CA LEU A 162 -5.60 8.87 -4.52
C LEU A 162 -4.23 8.20 -4.65
N ALA A 163 -3.18 8.74 -4.01
CA ALA A 163 -1.87 8.09 -4.00
C ALA A 163 -1.89 6.75 -3.26
N ASN A 164 -2.60 6.65 -2.13
CA ASN A 164 -2.76 5.37 -1.42
C ASN A 164 -3.59 4.37 -2.25
N TYR A 165 -4.66 4.81 -2.92
CA TYR A 165 -5.44 3.99 -3.85
C TYR A 165 -4.56 3.37 -4.94
N LEU A 166 -3.78 4.22 -5.62
CA LEU A 166 -2.89 3.77 -6.68
C LEU A 166 -1.84 2.78 -6.16
N ALA A 167 -1.23 3.05 -5.01
CA ALA A 167 -0.28 2.11 -4.41
C ALA A 167 -0.93 0.79 -4.01
N GLU A 168 -2.14 0.79 -3.43
CA GLU A 168 -2.82 -0.45 -3.07
C GLU A 168 -3.15 -1.29 -4.31
N LEU A 169 -3.57 -0.68 -5.43
CA LEU A 169 -3.77 -1.43 -6.68
C LEU A 169 -2.54 -2.24 -7.08
N THR A 170 -1.32 -1.72 -6.86
CA THR A 170 -0.08 -2.42 -7.18
C THR A 170 0.17 -3.66 -6.33
N LEU A 171 -0.42 -3.73 -5.13
CA LEU A 171 -0.24 -4.88 -4.24
C LEU A 171 -0.90 -6.14 -4.82
N GLN A 172 -1.96 -5.95 -5.59
CA GLN A 172 -2.72 -7.02 -6.22
C GLN A 172 -2.05 -7.55 -7.50
N GLU A 173 -1.41 -6.66 -8.26
CA GLU A 173 -0.80 -6.97 -9.55
C GLU A 173 0.62 -7.52 -9.40
N TYR A 174 0.82 -8.80 -9.78
CA TYR A 174 2.10 -9.48 -9.59
C TYR A 174 3.24 -8.83 -10.38
N SER A 175 2.96 -8.21 -11.53
CA SER A 175 3.99 -7.55 -12.35
C SER A 175 4.65 -6.36 -11.67
N PHE A 176 4.05 -5.80 -10.61
CA PHE A 176 4.63 -4.68 -9.87
C PHE A 176 5.75 -5.07 -8.89
N LEU A 177 5.95 -6.37 -8.62
CA LEU A 177 7.07 -6.84 -7.78
C LEU A 177 8.46 -6.52 -8.37
N LYS A 178 8.54 -6.19 -9.66
CA LYS A 178 9.78 -5.74 -10.32
C LYS A 178 10.19 -4.32 -9.90
N PHE A 179 9.28 -3.53 -9.33
CA PHE A 179 9.54 -2.15 -8.91
C PHE A 179 9.83 -2.08 -7.42
N LEU A 180 10.73 -1.16 -7.03
CA LEU A 180 10.99 -0.90 -5.61
C LEU A 180 9.80 -0.20 -4.95
N PRO A 181 9.52 -0.45 -3.66
CA PRO A 181 8.45 0.24 -2.92
C PRO A 181 8.56 1.78 -2.98
N SER A 182 9.78 2.32 -2.97
CA SER A 182 10.04 3.76 -3.12
C SER A 182 9.67 4.29 -4.51
N GLN A 183 9.93 3.50 -5.55
CA GLN A 183 9.60 3.85 -6.93
C GLN A 183 8.08 3.82 -7.14
N ILE A 184 7.40 2.79 -6.61
CA ILE A 184 5.92 2.72 -6.65
C ILE A 184 5.30 3.93 -5.93
N ALA A 185 5.80 4.28 -4.75
CA ALA A 185 5.29 5.43 -3.99
C ALA A 185 5.50 6.75 -4.77
N ALA A 186 6.68 6.96 -5.35
CA ALA A 186 6.97 8.12 -6.19
C ALA A 186 6.05 8.19 -7.43
N SER A 187 5.87 7.07 -8.13
CA SER A 187 4.98 6.95 -9.29
C SER A 187 3.51 7.18 -8.93
N ALA A 188 3.06 6.70 -7.77
CA ALA A 188 1.70 6.94 -7.28
C ALA A 188 1.46 8.41 -6.97
N VAL A 189 2.42 9.11 -6.33
CA VAL A 189 2.33 10.56 -6.10
C VAL A 189 2.35 11.33 -7.42
N PHE A 190 3.22 10.96 -8.36
CA PHE A 190 3.28 11.55 -9.69
C PHE A 190 1.91 11.47 -10.38
N LEU A 191 1.35 10.26 -10.46
CA LEU A 191 0.10 10.01 -11.17
C LEU A 191 -1.10 10.62 -10.45
N ALA A 192 -1.11 10.62 -9.11
CA ALA A 192 -2.17 11.25 -8.33
C ALA A 192 -2.18 12.78 -8.56
N ARG A 193 -1.01 13.43 -8.57
CA ARG A 193 -0.89 14.86 -8.91
C ARG A 193 -1.43 15.14 -10.30
N TRP A 194 -1.03 14.34 -11.30
CA TRP A 194 -1.51 14.50 -12.67
C TRP A 194 -3.01 14.24 -12.85
N THR A 195 -3.57 13.31 -12.08
CA THR A 195 -5.02 13.02 -12.12
C THR A 195 -5.84 14.19 -11.57
N LEU A 196 -5.33 14.87 -10.53
CA LEU A 196 -6.03 15.98 -9.87
C LEU A 196 -5.80 17.33 -10.57
N ASP A 197 -4.59 17.59 -11.05
CA ASP A 197 -4.21 18.85 -11.68
C ASP A 197 -3.26 18.63 -12.86
N GLN A 198 -3.71 19.05 -14.04
CA GLN A 198 -2.94 18.97 -15.31
C GLN A 198 -2.42 20.34 -15.77
N SER A 199 -2.51 21.38 -14.93
CA SER A 199 -2.03 22.73 -15.24
C SER A 199 -0.50 22.81 -15.32
N ASN A 200 0.20 22.01 -14.52
CA ASN A 200 1.64 22.02 -14.38
C ASN A 200 2.23 20.60 -14.45
N HIS A 201 3.54 20.52 -14.70
CA HIS A 201 4.24 19.24 -14.66
C HIS A 201 4.16 18.64 -13.23
N PRO A 202 3.72 17.38 -13.07
CA PRO A 202 3.44 16.80 -11.75
C PRO A 202 4.70 16.50 -10.93
N TRP A 203 5.87 16.40 -11.57
CA TRP A 203 7.17 16.17 -10.91
C TRP A 203 8.03 17.43 -10.97
N ASN A 204 8.41 17.98 -9.81
CA ASN A 204 9.23 19.18 -9.71
C ASN A 204 10.62 18.88 -9.11
N SER A 205 11.51 19.86 -9.12
CA SER A 205 12.88 19.72 -8.59
C SER A 205 12.93 19.35 -7.11
N THR A 206 11.97 19.81 -6.31
CA THR A 206 11.84 19.43 -4.89
C THR A 206 11.59 17.93 -4.74
N LEU A 207 10.63 17.38 -5.48
CA LEU A 207 10.32 15.95 -5.46
C LEU A 207 11.51 15.12 -5.95
N GLU A 208 12.17 15.54 -7.03
CA GLU A 208 13.39 14.89 -7.52
C GLU A 208 14.51 14.92 -6.46
N HIS A 209 14.70 16.04 -5.76
CA HIS A 209 15.73 16.17 -4.72
C HIS A 209 15.53 15.19 -3.57
N TYR A 210 14.31 15.08 -3.03
CA TYR A 210 14.02 14.23 -1.87
C TYR A 210 13.87 12.75 -2.20
N THR A 211 13.30 12.43 -3.36
CA THR A 211 13.09 11.05 -3.78
C THR A 211 14.31 10.47 -4.48
N ARG A 212 15.18 11.32 -5.03
CA ARG A 212 16.31 10.99 -5.91
C ARG A 212 15.90 10.37 -7.25
N TYR A 213 14.60 10.37 -7.59
CA TYR A 213 14.11 9.85 -8.86
C TYR A 213 13.89 10.96 -9.88
N LYS A 214 14.45 10.77 -11.07
CA LYS A 214 14.15 11.56 -12.26
C LYS A 214 12.85 11.12 -12.90
N THR A 215 12.23 12.02 -13.66
CA THR A 215 11.00 11.72 -14.43
C THR A 215 11.18 10.50 -15.34
N THR A 216 12.32 10.39 -16.01
CA THR A 216 12.63 9.28 -16.92
C THR A 216 12.70 7.93 -16.22
N GLU A 217 13.13 7.88 -14.96
CA GLU A 217 13.22 6.66 -14.15
C GLU A 217 11.84 6.19 -13.65
N LEU A 218 10.87 7.11 -13.56
CA LEU A 218 9.50 6.82 -13.16
C LEU A 218 8.60 6.43 -14.34
N LYS A 219 9.01 6.70 -15.58
CA LYS A 219 8.22 6.53 -16.81
C LYS A 219 7.49 5.20 -16.89
N ASN A 220 8.22 4.09 -16.71
CA ASN A 220 7.66 2.74 -16.85
C ASN A 220 6.64 2.44 -15.76
N ALA A 221 7.00 2.69 -14.50
CA ALA A 221 6.11 2.46 -13.35
C ALA A 221 4.85 3.32 -13.41
N VAL A 222 4.96 4.60 -13.81
CA VAL A 222 3.81 5.50 -13.97
C VAL A 222 2.90 5.06 -15.12
N SER A 223 3.46 4.62 -16.23
CA SER A 223 2.67 4.16 -17.39
C SER A 223 1.88 2.88 -17.05
N GLU A 224 2.53 1.89 -16.43
CA GLU A 224 1.85 0.67 -15.97
C GLU A 224 0.81 0.98 -14.87
N LEU A 225 1.08 1.95 -14.00
CA LEU A 225 0.14 2.37 -12.97
C LEU A 225 -1.07 3.09 -13.55
N GLN A 226 -0.90 3.85 -14.64
CA GLN A 226 -2.01 4.47 -15.37
C GLN A 226 -2.89 3.41 -16.05
N GLU A 227 -2.31 2.37 -16.67
CA GLU A 227 -3.08 1.23 -17.19
C GLU A 227 -3.92 0.57 -16.09
N LEU A 228 -3.30 0.38 -14.91
CA LEU A 228 -3.97 -0.20 -13.75
C LEU A 228 -5.10 0.69 -13.25
N GLN A 229 -4.88 2.00 -13.13
CA GLN A 229 -5.93 2.97 -12.75
C GLN A 229 -7.13 2.88 -13.69
N LEU A 230 -6.87 2.93 -15.01
CA LEU A 230 -7.88 2.89 -16.07
C LEU A 230 -8.55 1.52 -16.27
N ASN A 231 -8.04 0.48 -15.60
CA ASN A 231 -8.51 -0.90 -15.72
C ASN A 231 -8.52 -1.42 -17.17
N THR A 232 -7.52 -1.06 -17.99
CA THR A 232 -7.50 -1.39 -19.43
C THR A 232 -7.51 -2.90 -19.70
N ARG A 233 -7.04 -3.71 -18.74
CA ARG A 233 -6.99 -5.18 -18.81
C ARG A 233 -8.25 -5.87 -18.31
N GLY A 234 -9.24 -5.12 -17.81
CA GLY A 234 -10.51 -5.68 -17.35
C GLY A 234 -10.42 -6.53 -16.09
N CYS A 235 -9.71 -6.05 -15.04
CA CYS A 235 -9.63 -6.75 -13.77
C CYS A 235 -11.03 -6.91 -13.14
N LEU A 236 -11.37 -8.14 -12.76
CA LEU A 236 -12.66 -8.52 -12.18
C LEU A 236 -12.71 -8.38 -10.66
N LEU A 237 -11.56 -8.32 -10.02
CA LEU A 237 -11.40 -8.18 -8.59
C LEU A 237 -11.56 -6.71 -8.19
N LYS A 238 -12.40 -6.44 -7.18
CA LYS A 238 -12.98 -5.11 -6.96
C LYS A 238 -12.73 -4.54 -5.56
N ALA A 239 -12.16 -5.29 -4.62
CA ALA A 239 -12.10 -4.90 -3.23
C ALA A 239 -11.45 -3.52 -3.03
N ILE A 240 -10.30 -3.28 -3.67
CA ILE A 240 -9.57 -2.00 -3.58
C ILE A 240 -10.38 -0.86 -4.21
N ARG A 241 -10.99 -1.10 -5.39
CA ARG A 241 -11.76 -0.06 -6.09
C ARG A 241 -13.01 0.34 -5.34
N GLU A 242 -13.74 -0.63 -4.80
CA GLU A 242 -14.93 -0.38 -3.99
C GLU A 242 -14.57 0.24 -2.63
N LYS A 243 -13.47 -0.19 -1.99
CA LYS A 243 -12.91 0.47 -0.80
C LYS A 243 -12.73 1.97 -1.05
N TYR A 244 -11.98 2.36 -2.07
CA TYR A 244 -11.68 3.77 -2.37
C TYR A 244 -12.80 4.53 -3.10
N LYS A 245 -13.92 3.87 -3.40
CA LYS A 245 -15.14 4.51 -3.89
C LYS A 245 -16.00 5.04 -2.75
N GLN A 246 -15.79 4.56 -1.53
CA GLN A 246 -16.53 5.00 -0.36
C GLN A 246 -16.33 6.52 -0.12
N PRO A 247 -17.35 7.25 0.36
CA PRO A 247 -17.25 8.68 0.64
C PRO A 247 -16.15 9.06 1.63
N LYS A 248 -15.77 8.13 2.54
CA LYS A 248 -14.66 8.33 3.49
C LYS A 248 -13.30 8.56 2.82
N PHE A 249 -13.15 8.08 1.58
CA PHE A 249 -11.98 8.29 0.73
C PHE A 249 -12.25 9.28 -0.41
N LYS A 250 -13.31 10.08 -0.32
CA LYS A 250 -13.72 11.07 -1.33
C LYS A 250 -13.91 10.49 -2.74
N CYS A 251 -14.28 9.21 -2.82
CA CYS A 251 -14.55 8.52 -4.07
C CYS A 251 -13.39 8.57 -5.08
N VAL A 252 -12.13 8.67 -4.61
CA VAL A 252 -10.95 8.85 -5.48
C VAL A 252 -10.78 7.75 -6.53
N SER A 253 -11.36 6.57 -6.33
CA SER A 253 -11.32 5.49 -7.33
C SER A 253 -12.10 5.79 -8.61
N THR A 254 -13.00 6.80 -8.61
CA THR A 254 -13.72 7.25 -9.81
C THR A 254 -12.96 8.32 -10.59
N LEU A 255 -11.85 8.83 -10.06
CA LEU A 255 -11.05 9.87 -10.69
C LEU A 255 -10.06 9.27 -11.70
N CYS A 256 -10.01 9.86 -12.89
CA CYS A 256 -9.08 9.51 -13.96
C CYS A 256 -8.68 10.76 -14.74
N SER A 257 -7.41 10.82 -15.19
CA SER A 257 -6.94 11.93 -16.02
C SER A 257 -7.51 11.85 -17.44
N SER A 258 -7.93 12.97 -17.99
CA SER A 258 -8.35 13.10 -19.39
C SER A 258 -7.20 12.99 -20.41
N ARG A 259 -5.96 13.36 -20.02
CA ARG A 259 -4.76 13.28 -20.86
C ARG A 259 -3.86 12.12 -20.45
N GLN A 260 -3.27 11.45 -21.45
CA GLN A 260 -2.29 10.39 -21.21
C GLN A 260 -0.98 10.96 -20.63
N VAL A 261 -0.42 10.24 -19.67
CA VAL A 261 0.79 10.67 -18.94
C VAL A 261 2.04 10.53 -19.82
N GLN A 262 1.97 9.74 -20.90
CA GLN A 262 3.07 9.54 -21.84
C GLN A 262 3.62 10.84 -22.42
N SER A 263 2.78 11.88 -22.54
CA SER A 263 3.17 13.21 -23.02
C SER A 263 4.13 13.98 -22.09
N LEU A 264 4.33 13.50 -20.85
CA LEU A 264 5.16 14.15 -19.83
C LEU A 264 6.59 13.63 -19.76
N PHE A 265 6.94 12.61 -20.55
CA PHE A 265 8.23 11.92 -20.47
C PHE A 265 9.08 12.02 -21.73
#